data_AF-A0AAD5PJU2-F1
#
_entry.id   AF-A0AAD5PJU2-F1
#
_cell.length_a   1.000
_cell.length_b   1.000
_cell.length_c   1.000
_cell.angle_alpha   90.00
_cell.angle_beta   90.00
_cell.angle_gamma   90.00
#
_symmetry.space_group_name_H-M   'P 1'
#
loop_
_entity.id
_entity.type
_entity.pdbx_description
1 polymer ?
#
loop_
_entity_poly.entity_id
_entity_poly.type
_entity_poly.pdbx_seq_one_letter_code
_entity_poly.pdbx_strand_id
1 'polypeptide(L)'
;MDRKGTYTRSASGKPGVGYWQNAADYQIEVTLDDVAHTLEGKLTMTYTNNSPEALDFVWMQMEQNRFTADSRGTLTTPVQGNRYNGDVDGGYEISAVQAKVGAKGVVSSKHIISDTRMQVWFAELFPRKAEKQRFL
;
A
#
# COMPACT_ATOMS: atom_id res chain seq x y z
N MET A 1 -3.14 2.75 39.15
CA MET A 1 -2.57 2.16 37.91
C MET A 1 -1.67 3.21 37.29
N ASP A 2 -0.35 3.04 37.40
CA ASP A 2 0.63 3.96 36.82
C ASP A 2 0.79 3.66 35.32
N ARG A 3 0.26 4.52 34.44
CA ARG A 3 0.46 4.37 32.99
C ARG A 3 1.79 5.01 32.62
N LYS A 4 2.86 4.22 32.59
CA LYS A 4 4.17 4.68 32.08
C LYS A 4 4.16 4.71 30.55
N GLY A 5 4.75 5.76 29.96
CA GLY A 5 4.93 5.86 28.51
C GLY A 5 6.03 4.93 27.98
N THR A 6 6.08 4.77 26.65
CA THR A 6 7.12 4.06 25.91
C THR A 6 7.96 5.04 25.07
N TYR A 7 9.04 4.55 24.44
CA TYR A 7 9.87 5.33 23.51
C TYR A 7 9.07 5.95 22.35
N THR A 8 8.01 5.28 21.91
CA THR A 8 7.18 5.69 20.76
C THR A 8 5.87 6.37 21.18
N ARG A 9 5.46 6.32 22.45
CA ARG A 9 4.19 6.89 22.91
C ARG A 9 4.24 7.35 24.38
N SER A 10 3.89 8.61 24.65
CA SER A 10 3.86 9.14 26.02
C SER A 10 2.76 8.48 26.88
N ALA A 11 2.83 8.67 28.20
CA ALA A 11 1.78 8.28 29.15
C ALA A 11 0.40 8.89 28.83
N SER A 12 0.39 10.06 28.14
CA SER A 12 -0.81 10.76 27.67
C SER A 12 -1.27 10.34 26.27
N GLY A 13 -0.61 9.36 25.65
CA GLY A 13 -0.95 8.85 24.33
C GLY A 13 -0.41 9.68 23.15
N LYS A 14 0.36 10.75 23.41
CA LYS A 14 0.99 11.56 22.36
C LYS A 14 2.18 10.80 21.72
N PRO A 15 2.53 11.09 20.46
CA PRO A 15 3.77 10.61 19.84
C PRO A 15 5.00 10.83 20.74
N GLY A 16 5.76 9.77 20.97
CA GLY A 16 7.07 9.83 21.64
C GLY A 16 8.20 10.18 20.66
N VAL A 17 9.43 10.30 21.17
CA VAL A 17 10.60 10.67 20.36
C VAL A 17 10.94 9.65 19.27
N GLY A 18 10.62 8.37 19.48
CA GLY A 18 10.80 7.31 18.50
C GLY A 18 9.64 7.13 17.52
N TYR A 19 8.62 7.97 17.60
CA TYR A 19 7.43 7.84 16.77
C TYR A 19 7.71 8.33 15.34
N TRP A 20 7.31 7.53 14.36
CA TRP A 20 7.36 7.88 12.95
C TRP A 20 6.10 7.39 12.24
N GLN A 21 5.80 8.02 11.11
CA GLN A 21 4.72 7.64 10.21
C GLN A 21 5.18 7.87 8.78
N ASN A 22 4.99 6.88 7.90
CA ASN A 22 5.19 7.08 6.47
C ASN A 22 4.05 7.91 5.90
N ALA A 23 4.30 8.55 4.76
CA ALA A 23 3.30 9.29 4.01
C ALA A 23 3.21 8.75 2.59
N ALA A 24 2.04 8.88 1.98
CA ALA A 24 1.80 8.50 0.60
C ALA A 24 0.86 9.52 -0.03
N ASP A 25 1.33 10.17 -1.08
CA ASP A 25 0.58 11.14 -1.87
C ASP A 25 0.18 10.48 -3.19
N TYR A 26 -1.08 10.61 -3.58
CA TYR A 26 -1.63 9.93 -4.75
C TYR A 26 -2.21 10.95 -5.73
N GLN A 27 -1.89 10.74 -7.01
CA GLN A 27 -2.60 11.32 -8.14
C GLN A 27 -3.24 10.19 -8.93
N ILE A 28 -4.57 10.26 -9.07
CA ILE A 28 -5.38 9.21 -9.69
C ILE A 28 -6.17 9.84 -10.82
N GLU A 29 -5.93 9.37 -12.04
CA GLU A 29 -6.63 9.78 -13.25
C GLU A 29 -7.45 8.58 -13.72
N VAL A 30 -8.78 8.71 -13.76
CA VAL A 30 -9.70 7.60 -14.01
C VAL A 30 -10.80 8.03 -14.97
N THR A 31 -11.18 7.13 -15.87
CA THR A 31 -12.33 7.22 -16.76
C THR A 31 -13.34 6.12 -16.39
N LEU A 32 -14.62 6.49 -16.32
CA LEU A 32 -15.73 5.56 -16.13
C LEU A 32 -16.36 5.27 -17.50
N ASP A 33 -16.47 3.99 -17.82
CA ASP A 33 -17.34 3.48 -18.88
C ASP A 33 -18.57 2.85 -18.22
N ASP A 34 -19.72 3.51 -18.36
CA ASP A 34 -20.98 3.08 -17.75
C ASP A 34 -21.69 1.97 -18.55
N VAL A 35 -21.33 1.79 -19.82
CA VAL A 35 -21.85 0.73 -20.68
C VAL A 35 -21.09 -0.58 -20.44
N ALA A 36 -19.76 -0.49 -20.35
CA ALA A 36 -18.91 -1.64 -20.02
C ALA A 36 -18.85 -1.92 -18.51
N HIS A 37 -19.34 -1.00 -17.67
CA HIS A 37 -19.26 -1.06 -16.21
C HIS A 37 -17.82 -1.12 -15.65
N THR A 38 -16.88 -0.42 -16.31
CA THR A 38 -15.44 -0.46 -15.97
C THR A 38 -14.88 0.91 -15.57
N LEU A 39 -13.86 0.89 -14.71
CA LEU A 39 -13.01 2.03 -14.41
C LEU A 39 -11.60 1.76 -14.94
N GLU A 40 -11.13 2.60 -15.87
CA GLU A 40 -9.75 2.56 -16.37
C GLU A 40 -8.98 3.78 -15.86
N GLY A 41 -7.73 3.61 -15.46
CA GLY A 41 -6.97 4.75 -15.00
C GLY A 41 -5.49 4.52 -14.73
N LYS A 42 -4.83 5.63 -14.40
CA LYS A 42 -3.43 5.70 -14.01
C LYS A 42 -3.32 6.22 -12.59
N LEU A 43 -2.56 5.51 -11.76
CA LEU A 43 -2.21 5.93 -10.40
C LEU A 43 -0.72 6.28 -10.35
N THR A 44 -0.42 7.49 -9.88
CA THR A 44 0.93 7.91 -9.52
C THR A 44 0.99 8.09 -8.00
N MET A 45 1.87 7.34 -7.33
CA MET A 45 2.08 7.44 -5.89
C MET A 45 3.48 8.00 -5.59
N THR A 46 3.54 9.02 -4.75
CA THR A 46 4.79 9.47 -4.11
C THR A 46 4.78 8.98 -2.67
N TYR A 47 5.66 8.03 -2.35
CA TYR A 47 5.80 7.51 -0.99
C TYR A 47 6.94 8.22 -0.26
N THR A 48 6.76 8.49 1.03
CA THR A 48 7.80 9.03 1.92
C THR A 48 8.08 8.01 3.02
N ASN A 49 9.27 7.41 2.98
CA ASN A 49 9.76 6.51 4.02
C ASN A 49 10.36 7.32 5.19
N ASN A 50 9.58 7.47 6.26
CA ASN A 50 10.02 8.04 7.54
C ASN A 50 10.53 6.99 8.53
N SER A 51 10.49 5.70 8.17
CA SER A 51 10.93 4.63 9.04
C SER A 51 12.46 4.66 9.25
N PRO A 52 12.96 4.08 10.35
CA PRO A 52 14.39 3.96 10.61
C PRO A 52 15.08 2.91 9.73
N GLU A 53 14.32 2.19 8.88
CA GLU A 53 14.80 1.09 8.05
C GLU A 53 14.66 1.44 6.56
N ALA A 54 15.59 0.90 5.76
CA ALA A 54 15.47 0.95 4.32
C ALA A 54 14.48 -0.11 3.86
N LEU A 55 13.78 0.12 2.75
CA LEU A 55 12.74 -0.79 2.24
C LEU A 55 13.13 -1.36 0.88
N ASP A 56 13.01 -2.67 0.72
CA ASP A 56 13.11 -3.34 -0.59
C ASP A 56 11.84 -3.19 -1.44
N PHE A 57 10.69 -3.04 -0.78
CA PHE A 57 9.38 -2.94 -1.42
C PHE A 57 8.38 -2.19 -0.54
N VAL A 58 7.27 -1.77 -1.14
CA VAL A 58 6.07 -1.30 -0.43
C VAL A 58 4.88 -2.21 -0.70
N TRP A 59 3.96 -2.27 0.25
CA TRP A 59 2.68 -2.96 0.09
C TRP A 59 1.61 -2.00 -0.42
N MET A 60 0.81 -2.47 -1.38
CA MET A 60 -0.42 -1.81 -1.82
C MET A 60 -1.61 -2.75 -1.59
N GLN A 61 -2.71 -2.17 -1.11
CA GLN A 61 -3.97 -2.89 -0.91
C GLN A 61 -4.72 -2.99 -2.23
N MET A 62 -5.22 -4.19 -2.52
CA MET A 62 -5.97 -4.53 -3.73
C MET A 62 -7.33 -5.09 -3.34
N GLU A 63 -8.12 -4.31 -2.60
CA GLU A 63 -9.37 -4.81 -1.99
C GLU A 63 -10.39 -5.31 -3.03
N GLN A 64 -10.44 -4.74 -4.25
CA GLN A 64 -11.34 -5.26 -5.29
C GLN A 64 -11.03 -6.70 -5.70
N ASN A 65 -9.80 -7.18 -5.54
CA ASN A 65 -9.46 -8.58 -5.80
C ASN A 65 -10.22 -9.55 -4.90
N ARG A 66 -10.83 -9.07 -3.80
CA ARG A 66 -11.75 -9.85 -2.97
C ARG A 66 -12.94 -10.39 -3.77
N PHE A 67 -13.31 -9.75 -4.87
CA PHE A 67 -14.39 -10.15 -5.77
C PHE A 67 -13.86 -10.90 -6.99
N THR A 68 -12.66 -11.48 -6.93
CA THR A 68 -12.25 -12.50 -7.92
C THR A 68 -12.76 -13.88 -7.47
N ALA A 69 -12.98 -14.78 -8.42
CA ALA A 69 -13.51 -16.12 -8.16
C ALA A 69 -12.59 -16.96 -7.25
N ASP A 70 -11.28 -16.77 -7.37
CA ASP A 70 -10.23 -17.49 -6.65
C ASP A 70 -9.76 -16.77 -5.38
N SER A 71 -10.30 -15.58 -5.08
CA SER A 71 -9.96 -14.87 -3.84
C SER A 71 -10.28 -15.72 -2.62
N ARG A 72 -9.43 -15.63 -1.59
CA ARG A 72 -9.65 -16.37 -0.33
C ARG A 72 -10.99 -16.04 0.28
N GLY A 73 -11.38 -14.77 0.17
CA GLY A 73 -12.65 -14.34 0.69
C GLY A 73 -13.82 -14.98 -0.08
N THR A 74 -13.76 -15.05 -1.41
CA THR A 74 -14.84 -15.62 -2.24
C THR A 74 -15.04 -17.08 -1.89
N LEU A 75 -13.92 -17.81 -1.81
CA LEU A 75 -13.88 -19.22 -1.44
C LEU A 75 -14.41 -19.52 -0.03
N THR A 76 -14.45 -18.52 0.86
CA THR A 76 -15.01 -18.65 2.21
C THR A 76 -16.48 -18.19 2.33
N THR A 77 -17.13 -17.87 1.21
CA THR A 77 -18.54 -17.47 1.21
C THR A 77 -19.44 -18.65 1.57
N PRO A 78 -20.32 -18.54 2.58
CA PRO A 78 -21.25 -19.60 2.93
C PRO A 78 -22.20 -19.95 1.77
N VAL A 79 -22.75 -21.17 1.78
CA VAL A 79 -23.74 -21.62 0.79
C VAL A 79 -25.01 -20.76 0.82
N GLN A 80 -25.37 -20.22 1.98
CA GLN A 80 -26.49 -19.28 2.13
C GLN A 80 -26.19 -17.88 1.58
N GLY A 81 -25.00 -17.66 1.02
CA GLY A 81 -24.52 -16.38 0.54
C GLY A 81 -23.92 -15.50 1.64
N ASN A 82 -23.52 -14.30 1.24
CA ASN A 82 -23.07 -13.22 2.12
C ASN A 82 -23.74 -11.91 1.67
N ARG A 83 -23.37 -10.76 2.26
CA ARG A 83 -23.87 -9.43 1.86
C ARG A 83 -23.69 -9.14 0.36
N TYR A 84 -22.71 -9.77 -0.28
CA TYR A 84 -22.35 -9.64 -1.68
C TYR A 84 -22.85 -10.81 -2.54
N ASN A 85 -23.63 -11.74 -1.98
CA ASN A 85 -24.15 -12.95 -2.64
C ASN A 85 -23.08 -13.77 -3.41
N GLY A 86 -21.82 -13.73 -2.99
CA GLY A 86 -20.72 -14.40 -3.71
C GLY A 86 -20.38 -13.76 -5.06
N ASP A 87 -20.60 -12.46 -5.23
CA ASP A 87 -20.21 -11.70 -6.42
C ASP A 87 -18.72 -11.89 -6.74
N VAL A 88 -18.46 -12.15 -8.03
CA VAL A 88 -17.14 -12.41 -8.60
C VAL A 88 -16.81 -11.47 -9.78
N ASP A 89 -17.61 -10.44 -9.99
CA ASP A 89 -17.45 -9.47 -11.08
C ASP A 89 -16.58 -8.28 -10.65
N GLY A 90 -15.41 -8.58 -10.08
CA GLY A 90 -14.48 -7.54 -9.65
C GLY A 90 -13.04 -7.98 -9.69
N GLY A 91 -12.18 -7.13 -9.13
CA GLY A 91 -10.74 -7.28 -9.20
C GLY A 91 -10.09 -6.16 -10.01
N TYR A 92 -8.78 -6.11 -9.94
CA TYR A 92 -7.97 -5.18 -10.72
C TYR A 92 -7.24 -5.92 -11.83
N GLU A 93 -7.32 -5.40 -13.04
CA GLU A 93 -6.41 -5.75 -14.13
C GLU A 93 -5.24 -4.76 -14.13
N ILE A 94 -4.06 -5.23 -13.76
CA ILE A 94 -2.86 -4.39 -13.70
C ILE A 94 -2.06 -4.56 -14.99
N SER A 95 -2.07 -3.54 -15.84
CA SER A 95 -1.35 -3.55 -17.12
C SER A 95 0.15 -3.27 -16.97
N ALA A 96 0.53 -2.39 -16.03
CA ALA A 96 1.91 -2.04 -15.75
C ALA A 96 2.12 -1.56 -14.32
N VAL A 97 3.25 -1.95 -13.73
CA VAL A 97 3.75 -1.41 -12.46
C VAL A 97 5.17 -0.92 -12.68
N GLN A 98 5.47 0.29 -12.23
CA GLN A 98 6.80 0.87 -12.25
C GLN A 98 7.08 1.58 -10.94
N ALA A 99 8.27 1.33 -10.38
CA ALA A 99 8.74 1.97 -9.15
C ALA A 99 10.18 2.42 -9.31
N LYS A 100 10.52 3.60 -8.78
CA LYS A 100 11.88 4.14 -8.74
C LYS A 100 12.12 4.92 -7.46
N VAL A 101 13.37 4.97 -7.03
CA VAL A 101 13.80 5.73 -5.85
C VAL A 101 14.38 7.08 -6.28
N GLY A 102 13.69 8.17 -5.99
CA GLY A 102 14.12 9.52 -6.38
C GLY A 102 14.02 9.79 -7.89
N ALA A 103 14.47 10.99 -8.31
CA ALA A 103 14.27 11.45 -9.70
C ALA A 103 15.08 10.63 -10.73
N LYS A 104 16.31 10.24 -10.36
CA LYS A 104 17.29 9.54 -11.22
C LYS A 104 17.44 8.03 -10.90
N GLY A 105 16.60 7.49 -10.02
CA GLY A 105 16.69 6.08 -9.62
C GLY A 105 16.34 5.13 -10.76
N VAL A 106 16.83 3.90 -10.63
CA VAL A 106 16.54 2.83 -11.58
C VAL A 106 15.07 2.41 -11.46
N VAL A 107 14.40 2.23 -12.60
CA VAL A 107 13.02 1.76 -12.66
C VAL A 107 12.99 0.24 -12.49
N SER A 108 12.16 -0.22 -11.56
CA SER A 108 11.78 -1.62 -11.37
C SER A 108 10.33 -1.82 -11.79
N SER A 109 10.05 -2.92 -12.48
CA SER A 109 8.71 -3.42 -12.75
C SER A 109 8.34 -4.63 -11.90
N LYS A 110 9.23 -5.06 -11.00
CA LYS A 110 9.04 -6.25 -10.18
C LYS A 110 7.92 -6.01 -9.18
N HIS A 111 6.89 -6.85 -9.25
CA HIS A 111 5.77 -6.84 -8.33
C HIS A 111 5.26 -8.27 -8.09
N ILE A 112 4.59 -8.48 -6.97
CA ILE A 112 3.96 -9.75 -6.62
C ILE A 112 2.55 -9.44 -6.13
N ILE A 113 1.54 -9.97 -6.80
CA ILE A 113 0.14 -9.89 -6.35
C ILE A 113 -0.24 -11.22 -5.71
N SER A 114 -0.80 -11.15 -4.52
CA SER A 114 -1.32 -12.30 -3.78
C SER A 114 -2.63 -11.89 -3.13
N ASP A 115 -3.74 -12.42 -3.64
CA ASP A 115 -5.09 -12.12 -3.13
C ASP A 115 -5.34 -10.60 -3.16
N THR A 116 -5.66 -9.97 -2.02
CA THR A 116 -5.92 -8.52 -1.93
C THR A 116 -4.68 -7.68 -1.64
N ARG A 117 -3.47 -8.17 -1.91
CA ARG A 117 -2.23 -7.47 -1.58
C ARG A 117 -1.23 -7.53 -2.72
N MET A 118 -0.54 -6.41 -2.94
CA MET A 118 0.58 -6.34 -3.88
C MET A 118 1.84 -5.84 -3.21
N GLN A 119 2.97 -6.50 -3.49
CA GLN A 119 4.29 -5.97 -3.24
C GLN A 119 4.80 -5.26 -4.49
N VAL A 120 5.31 -4.04 -4.33
CA VAL A 120 5.99 -3.29 -5.40
C VAL A 120 7.45 -3.13 -5.01
N TRP A 121 8.34 -3.80 -5.73
CA TRP A 121 9.76 -3.87 -5.40
C TRP A 121 10.55 -2.76 -6.08
N PHE A 122 11.49 -2.18 -5.36
CA PHE A 122 12.44 -1.22 -5.90
C PHE A 122 13.67 -1.94 -6.47
N ALA A 123 14.31 -1.34 -7.48
CA ALA A 123 15.59 -1.83 -8.00
C ALA A 123 16.74 -1.55 -7.02
N GLU A 124 16.58 -0.53 -6.19
CA GLU A 124 17.54 -0.04 -5.20
C GLU A 124 16.80 0.13 -3.87
N LEU A 125 17.49 -0.07 -2.74
CA LEU A 125 16.88 0.12 -1.42
C LEU A 125 16.29 1.53 -1.29
N PHE A 126 15.01 1.61 -0.94
CA PHE A 126 14.40 2.88 -0.56
C PHE A 126 15.06 3.36 0.74
N PRO A 127 15.83 4.46 0.75
CA PRO A 127 16.50 4.94 1.94
C PRO A 127 15.56 5.13 3.13
N ARG A 128 16.08 4.82 4.31
CA ARG A 128 15.50 5.21 5.60
C ARG A 128 15.51 6.72 5.77
N LYS A 129 14.72 7.23 6.72
CA LYS A 129 14.81 8.63 7.12
C LYS A 129 16.22 8.96 7.62
N ALA A 130 16.90 9.91 7.00
CA ALA A 130 18.17 10.41 7.50
C ALA A 130 17.93 11.10 8.85
N GLU A 131 18.64 10.66 9.89
CA GLU A 131 18.78 11.43 11.13
C GLU A 131 19.46 12.76 10.76
N LYS A 132 18.79 13.89 11.03
CA LYS A 132 19.43 15.21 10.86
C LYS A 132 20.67 15.24 11.76
N GLN A 133 21.86 15.11 11.17
CA GLN A 133 23.11 15.35 11.89
C GLN A 133 23.10 16.81 12.38
N ARG A 134 22.98 17.00 13.70
CA ARG A 134 23.24 18.28 14.34
C ARG A 134 24.75 18.47 14.33
N PHE A 135 25.24 19.31 13.43
CA PHE A 135 26.57 19.88 13.56
C PHE A 135 26.48 20.98 14.63
N LEU A 136 27.34 20.88 15.65
CA LEU A 136 27.63 21.96 16.60
C LEU A 136 28.45 23.04 15.91
#